data_AF-A0A1H4NYD8-F1
#
_entry.id   AF-A0A1H4NYD8-F1
#
_cell.length_a   1.000
_cell.length_b   1.000
_cell.length_c   1.000
_cell.angle_alpha   90.00
_cell.angle_beta   90.00
_cell.angle_gamma   90.00
#
_symmetry.space_group_name_H-M   'P 1'
#
loop_
_entity.id
_entity.type
_entity.pdbx_description
1 polymer ?
#
loop_
_entity_poly.entity_id
_entity_poly.type
_entity_poly.pdbx_seq_one_letter_code
_entity_poly.pdbx_strand_id
1 'polypeptide(L)'
;MGIARSSFSYWRAPAPARPARQAADATLAGRIRKVHQDSDGTYGVPRITWQEGDPDVLVIADAGYDAPRLAFLLKDLPVQVLARMRSDRVLHRAVPPRQPQTMGRPPRHGGEFVFGQPDTWGTPDTETLTDTRLYRTARARSWDRLHPRLTHRSSWATADGTLPVVEGTVIRLDIDHLPSGATPKPVWLWWSGTDATPADADRLWQAYLRRFDIEHTFHLFKQTLGWTSLKIRTPEAADRWTWLILAAYTQLRLARPLAADRRHPGEKPSLPDRLTPARVRRDFRHIHPQTTCPERNPPAPAPDGHRAEEHPAHTPPRRAHTQENTASRTTKEKANHPKAPPHRLKIKLDRHANKIVLPALRAPIQ
;
A
#
# COMPACT_ATOMS: atom_id res chain seq x y z
N MET A 1 -29.84 -11.70 13.64
CA MET A 1 -29.29 -10.33 13.79
C MET A 1 -27.83 -10.34 13.37
N GLY A 2 -27.50 -9.69 12.25
CA GLY A 2 -26.17 -9.69 11.67
C GLY A 2 -25.31 -8.56 12.22
N ILE A 3 -24.33 -8.89 13.05
CA ILE A 3 -23.29 -7.94 13.47
C ILE A 3 -22.21 -7.94 12.39
N ALA A 4 -22.07 -6.82 11.69
CA ALA A 4 -21.00 -6.59 10.73
C ALA A 4 -19.64 -6.56 11.46
N ARG A 5 -18.76 -7.52 11.13
CA ARG A 5 -17.42 -7.69 11.73
C ARG A 5 -16.37 -6.64 11.29
N SER A 6 -16.78 -5.49 10.76
CA SER A 6 -15.86 -4.38 10.44
C SER A 6 -15.72 -3.33 11.54
N SER A 7 -16.53 -3.41 12.61
CA SER A 7 -16.54 -2.41 13.69
C SER A 7 -15.81 -2.85 14.98
N PHE A 8 -15.32 -4.10 15.07
CA PHE A 8 -14.70 -4.61 16.30
C PHE A 8 -13.39 -3.90 16.67
N SER A 9 -12.67 -3.33 15.71
CA SER A 9 -11.43 -2.57 15.98
C SER A 9 -11.66 -1.09 16.28
N TYR A 10 -12.90 -0.59 16.24
CA TYR A 10 -13.18 0.86 16.26
C TYR A 10 -13.42 1.44 17.66
N TRP A 11 -13.59 0.62 18.71
CA TRP A 11 -13.90 1.11 20.05
C TRP A 11 -12.94 0.61 21.12
N ARG A 12 -11.81 1.31 21.29
CA ARG A 12 -11.22 1.55 22.62
C ARG A 12 -10.35 2.83 22.61
N ALA A 13 -10.75 3.73 23.52
CA ALA A 13 -10.42 5.14 23.79
C ALA A 13 -8.93 5.59 23.76
N PRO A 14 -8.65 6.93 23.71
CA PRO A 14 -7.40 7.50 23.20
C PRO A 14 -6.21 7.63 24.17
N ALA A 15 -6.25 7.08 25.38
CA ALA A 15 -5.14 7.23 26.35
C ALA A 15 -4.03 6.15 26.23
N PRO A 16 -4.31 4.84 26.09
CA PRO A 16 -3.26 3.81 25.90
C PRO A 16 -2.67 3.78 24.47
N ALA A 17 -3.04 4.70 23.59
CA ALA A 17 -2.73 4.63 22.15
C ALA A 17 -1.26 4.97 21.79
N ARG A 18 -0.49 5.65 22.64
CA ARG A 18 0.87 6.11 22.29
C ARG A 18 1.96 5.05 22.45
N PRO A 19 2.05 4.30 23.57
CA PRO A 19 3.01 3.20 23.71
C PRO A 19 2.79 2.11 22.64
N ALA A 20 1.52 1.80 22.34
CA ALA A 20 1.17 0.86 21.28
C ALA A 20 1.62 1.31 19.89
N ARG A 21 1.58 2.63 19.60
CA ARG A 21 2.12 3.18 18.34
C ARG A 21 3.63 3.06 18.28
N GLN A 22 4.34 3.32 19.37
CA GLN A 22 5.79 3.19 19.43
C GLN A 22 6.24 1.73 19.26
N ALA A 23 5.56 0.80 19.90
CA ALA A 23 5.79 -0.63 19.70
C ALA A 23 5.53 -1.04 18.24
N ALA A 24 4.52 -0.46 17.60
CA ALA A 24 4.24 -0.68 16.19
C ALA A 24 5.34 -0.11 15.28
N ASP A 25 5.89 1.07 15.58
CA ASP A 25 6.99 1.67 14.81
C ASP A 25 8.28 0.85 14.96
N ALA A 26 8.60 0.36 16.16
CA ALA A 26 9.72 -0.55 16.39
C ALA A 26 9.53 -1.89 15.65
N THR A 27 8.32 -2.44 15.68
CA THR A 27 7.97 -3.65 14.93
C THR A 27 8.11 -3.43 13.42
N LEU A 28 7.68 -2.27 12.92
CA LEU A 28 7.80 -1.92 11.51
C LEU A 28 9.27 -1.76 11.10
N ALA A 29 10.08 -1.05 11.89
CA ALA A 29 11.51 -0.91 11.66
C ALA A 29 12.21 -2.28 11.66
N GLY A 30 11.86 -3.16 12.60
CA GLY A 30 12.37 -4.55 12.63
C GLY A 30 12.02 -5.33 11.37
N ARG A 31 10.82 -5.15 10.81
CA ARG A 31 10.44 -5.77 9.52
C ARG A 31 11.21 -5.18 8.34
N ILE A 32 11.40 -3.86 8.30
CA ILE A 32 12.17 -3.22 7.24
C ILE A 32 13.61 -3.74 7.26
N ARG A 33 14.23 -3.81 8.44
CA ARG A 33 15.55 -4.43 8.64
C ARG A 33 15.58 -5.86 8.13
N LYS A 34 14.60 -6.67 8.53
CA LYS A 34 14.51 -8.07 8.09
C LYS A 34 14.37 -8.18 6.57
N VAL A 35 13.53 -7.36 5.94
CA VAL A 35 13.38 -7.35 4.48
C VAL A 35 14.70 -6.96 3.81
N HIS A 36 15.35 -5.89 4.28
CA HIS A 36 16.64 -5.43 3.75
C HIS A 36 17.73 -6.51 3.84
N GLN A 37 17.81 -7.21 4.97
CA GLN A 37 18.74 -8.32 5.21
C GLN A 37 18.40 -9.54 4.35
N ASP A 38 17.15 -10.01 4.41
CA ASP A 38 16.68 -11.21 3.68
C ASP A 38 16.77 -10.99 2.15
N SER A 39 16.68 -9.75 1.69
CA SER A 39 16.76 -9.40 0.27
C SER A 39 18.17 -9.14 -0.23
N ASP A 40 19.18 -9.11 0.66
CA ASP A 40 20.58 -8.81 0.34
C ASP A 40 20.71 -7.57 -0.56
N GLY A 41 20.15 -6.46 -0.10
CA GLY A 41 20.16 -5.19 -0.85
C GLY A 41 19.35 -5.21 -2.15
N THR A 42 18.60 -6.29 -2.46
CA THR A 42 17.93 -6.44 -3.75
C THR A 42 16.42 -6.23 -3.69
N TYR A 43 15.88 -5.31 -4.51
CA TYR A 43 14.48 -4.87 -4.44
C TYR A 43 13.76 -4.91 -5.79
N GLY A 44 12.42 -4.92 -5.73
CA GLY A 44 11.57 -4.50 -6.84
C GLY A 44 11.44 -5.47 -8.02
N VAL A 45 10.72 -4.99 -9.05
CA VAL A 45 10.57 -5.61 -10.38
C VAL A 45 10.58 -4.47 -11.43
N PRO A 46 11.55 -4.40 -12.35
CA PRO A 46 12.68 -5.31 -12.49
C PRO A 46 13.55 -5.32 -11.22
N ARG A 47 14.23 -6.45 -10.99
CA ARG A 47 15.05 -6.67 -9.81
C ARG A 47 16.24 -5.70 -9.87
N ILE A 48 16.36 -4.84 -8.86
CA ILE A 48 17.44 -3.85 -8.72
C ILE A 48 18.21 -4.21 -7.46
N THR A 49 19.51 -4.49 -7.60
CA THR A 49 20.41 -4.67 -6.45
C THR A 49 21.00 -3.30 -6.12
N TRP A 50 20.66 -2.79 -4.93
CA TRP A 50 21.28 -1.58 -4.39
C TRP A 50 22.75 -1.85 -4.09
N GLN A 51 23.60 -0.91 -4.46
CA GLN A 51 25.03 -0.90 -4.19
C GLN A 51 25.41 0.36 -3.41
N GLU A 52 26.54 0.32 -2.71
CA GLU A 52 27.08 1.52 -2.07
C GLU A 52 27.35 2.61 -3.13
N GLY A 53 26.75 3.79 -2.93
CA GLY A 53 26.74 4.88 -3.91
C GLY A 53 25.43 5.02 -4.69
N ASP A 54 24.55 4.01 -4.69
CA ASP A 54 23.19 4.16 -5.21
C ASP A 54 22.33 5.04 -4.29
N PRO A 55 21.28 5.69 -4.83
CA PRO A 55 20.31 6.38 -3.99
C PRO A 55 19.69 5.47 -2.93
N ASP A 56 19.57 5.98 -1.70
CA ASP A 56 18.93 5.27 -0.59
C ASP A 56 17.52 4.78 -0.94
N VAL A 57 17.14 3.66 -0.34
CA VAL A 57 15.80 3.09 -0.48
C VAL A 57 14.78 4.01 0.20
N LEU A 58 13.82 4.53 -0.57
CA LEU A 58 12.77 5.40 -0.04
C LEU A 58 11.59 4.62 0.54
N VAL A 59 11.41 4.67 1.85
CA VAL A 59 10.25 4.12 2.58
C VAL A 59 9.18 5.20 2.71
N ILE A 60 7.98 4.92 2.19
CA ILE A 60 6.86 5.87 2.18
C ILE A 60 5.77 5.46 3.18
N ALA A 61 5.40 6.37 4.09
CA ALA A 61 4.40 6.13 5.12
C ALA A 61 3.31 7.23 5.18
N ASP A 62 2.13 6.90 5.75
CA ASP A 62 1.05 7.86 5.99
C ASP A 62 1.15 8.47 7.42
N ALA A 63 0.36 9.49 7.72
CA ALA A 63 0.38 10.27 8.97
C ALA A 63 0.07 9.48 10.26
N GLY A 64 -0.24 8.19 10.13
CA GLY A 64 -0.39 7.28 11.26
C GLY A 64 0.94 6.80 11.86
N TYR A 65 2.05 6.96 11.16
CA TYR A 65 3.39 6.54 11.58
C TYR A 65 4.22 7.73 12.08
N ASP A 66 5.14 7.47 13.00
CA ASP A 66 6.09 8.48 13.49
C ASP A 66 7.37 8.43 12.63
N ALA A 67 7.43 9.31 11.62
CA ALA A 67 8.49 9.27 10.61
C ALA A 67 9.89 9.58 11.16
N PRO A 68 10.08 10.62 12.01
CA PRO A 68 11.35 10.82 12.70
C PRO A 68 11.78 9.62 13.53
N ARG A 69 10.82 8.89 14.13
CA ARG A 69 11.13 7.67 14.89
C ARG A 69 11.61 6.54 14.00
N LEU A 70 10.93 6.31 12.88
CA LEU A 70 11.34 5.30 11.90
C LEU A 70 12.74 5.63 11.33
N ALA A 71 12.99 6.90 10.97
CA ALA A 71 14.30 7.35 10.51
C ALA A 71 15.39 7.09 11.56
N PHE A 72 15.15 7.46 12.82
CA PHE A 72 16.10 7.18 13.91
C PHE A 72 16.39 5.68 14.10
N LEU A 73 15.37 4.83 13.98
CA LEU A 73 15.50 3.38 14.12
C LEU A 73 16.13 2.70 12.91
N LEU A 74 16.26 3.38 11.77
CA LEU A 74 16.78 2.84 10.51
C LEU A 74 18.02 3.59 10.02
N LYS A 75 18.60 4.47 10.84
CA LYS A 75 19.69 5.39 10.47
C LYS A 75 21.00 4.71 10.03
N ASP A 76 21.16 3.43 10.35
CA ASP A 76 22.29 2.58 10.01
C ASP A 76 22.07 1.77 8.72
N LEU A 77 20.91 1.93 8.07
CA LEU A 77 20.62 1.34 6.76
C LEU A 77 20.61 2.44 5.69
N PRO A 78 20.86 2.10 4.41
CA PRO A 78 20.71 3.01 3.28
C PRO A 78 19.23 3.22 2.94
N VAL A 79 18.49 3.80 3.90
CA VAL A 79 17.04 3.97 3.85
C VAL A 79 16.70 5.41 4.22
N GLN A 80 15.88 6.04 3.39
CA GLN A 80 15.25 7.32 3.68
C GLN A 80 13.77 7.11 3.96
N VAL A 81 13.23 7.88 4.90
CA VAL A 81 11.81 7.83 5.28
C VAL A 81 11.12 9.08 4.80
N LEU A 82 10.06 8.92 4.01
CA LEU A 82 9.13 9.97 3.63
C LEU A 82 7.75 9.66 4.21
N ALA A 83 7.18 10.58 4.97
CA ALA A 83 5.83 10.39 5.47
C ALA A 83 5.01 11.66 5.47
N ARG A 84 3.69 11.48 5.41
CA ARG A 84 2.76 12.57 5.68
C ARG A 84 2.81 12.95 7.15
N MET A 85 2.84 14.25 7.42
CA MET A 85 2.62 14.80 8.75
C MET A 85 1.21 15.38 8.87
N ARG A 86 0.69 15.39 10.09
CA ARG A 86 -0.55 16.09 10.40
C ARG A 86 -0.34 17.60 10.27
N SER A 87 -1.37 18.34 9.88
CA SER A 87 -1.32 19.79 9.68
C SER A 87 -1.25 20.61 10.97
N ASP A 88 -1.38 19.97 12.13
CA ASP A 88 -1.30 20.58 13.46
C ASP A 88 0.06 20.36 14.15
N ARG A 89 1.09 20.01 13.37
CA ARG A 89 2.44 19.78 13.90
C ARG A 89 3.22 21.08 14.05
N VAL A 90 4.08 21.07 15.05
CA VAL A 90 5.10 22.08 15.30
C VAL A 90 6.46 21.39 15.23
N LEU A 91 7.34 21.93 14.41
CA LEU A 91 8.76 21.56 14.36
C LEU A 91 9.61 22.75 14.81
N HIS A 92 10.90 22.52 14.95
CA HIS A 92 11.87 23.53 15.35
C HIS A 92 13.02 23.56 14.35
N ARG A 93 13.62 24.73 14.20
CA ARG A 93 14.88 24.91 13.49
C ARG A 93 16.06 24.56 14.38
N ALA A 94 17.24 24.41 13.77
CA ALA A 94 18.50 24.44 14.48
C ALA A 94 18.66 25.76 15.28
N VAL A 95 19.45 25.68 16.34
CA VAL A 95 19.75 26.83 17.20
C VAL A 95 20.79 27.69 16.47
N PRO A 96 20.57 29.01 16.32
CA PRO A 96 21.55 29.89 15.71
C PRO A 96 22.91 29.85 16.46
N PRO A 97 24.04 30.08 15.77
CA PRO A 97 25.34 30.19 16.40
C PRO A 97 25.33 31.19 17.56
N ARG A 98 25.98 30.83 18.66
CA ARG A 98 25.99 31.65 19.86
C ARG A 98 26.85 32.89 19.67
N GLN A 99 26.36 34.03 20.13
CA GLN A 99 27.19 35.21 20.26
C GLN A 99 28.19 35.04 21.41
N PRO A 100 29.44 35.53 21.26
CA PRO A 100 30.42 35.56 22.35
C PRO A 100 29.82 36.20 23.61
N GLN A 101 30.23 35.71 24.80
CA GLN A 101 29.78 36.20 26.12
C GLN A 101 28.34 35.85 26.55
N THR A 102 27.60 35.03 25.79
CA THR A 102 26.28 34.53 26.21
C THR A 102 26.41 33.44 27.28
N MET A 103 26.02 33.74 28.53
CA MET A 103 26.06 32.78 29.66
C MET A 103 24.85 31.82 29.66
N GLY A 104 25.04 30.62 30.22
CA GLY A 104 23.98 29.62 30.45
C GLY A 104 23.94 28.44 29.48
N ARG A 105 23.11 27.43 29.78
CA ARG A 105 22.99 26.22 28.95
C ARG A 105 22.47 26.58 27.54
N PRO A 106 23.09 26.11 26.45
CA PRO A 106 22.56 26.33 25.10
C PRO A 106 21.11 25.83 24.99
N PRO A 107 20.20 26.59 24.35
CA PRO A 107 18.93 26.03 23.96
C PRO A 107 19.18 24.86 23.00
N ARG A 108 18.25 23.90 22.97
CA ARG A 108 18.33 22.73 22.09
C ARG A 108 17.55 22.88 20.79
N HIS A 109 16.62 23.84 20.76
CA HIS A 109 15.69 24.08 19.67
C HIS A 109 15.71 25.57 19.36
N GLY A 110 15.79 25.91 18.07
CA GLY A 110 15.63 27.27 17.59
C GLY A 110 14.15 27.65 17.44
N GLY A 111 13.90 28.63 16.57
CA GLY A 111 12.56 29.15 16.30
C GLY A 111 11.58 28.06 15.82
N GLU A 112 10.32 28.23 16.19
CA GLU A 112 9.25 27.30 15.84
C GLU A 112 8.85 27.40 14.36
N PHE A 113 8.45 26.27 13.80
CA PHE A 113 7.83 26.14 12.50
C PHE A 113 6.48 25.46 12.71
N VAL A 114 5.40 26.24 12.69
CA VAL A 114 4.05 25.79 13.00
C VAL A 114 3.27 25.61 11.71
N PHE A 115 2.86 24.39 11.38
CA PHE A 115 2.21 24.08 10.09
C PHE A 115 0.89 24.85 9.89
N GLY A 116 0.23 25.23 10.98
CA GLY A 116 -0.99 26.03 10.96
C GLY A 116 -0.80 27.55 10.94
N GLN A 117 0.44 28.05 11.05
CA GLN A 117 0.74 29.49 11.14
C GLN A 117 1.76 29.91 10.07
N PRO A 118 1.30 30.41 8.91
CA PRO A 118 2.16 30.81 7.78
C PRO A 118 3.31 31.75 8.13
N ASP A 119 3.08 32.68 9.05
CA ASP A 119 4.06 33.70 9.45
C ASP A 119 5.30 33.08 10.14
N THR A 120 5.20 31.84 10.62
CA THR A 120 6.32 31.11 11.25
C THR A 120 7.22 30.40 10.25
N TRP A 121 6.84 30.30 8.97
CA TRP A 121 7.56 29.46 8.00
C TRP A 121 8.85 30.10 7.49
N GLY A 122 8.86 31.43 7.36
CA GLY A 122 9.93 32.14 6.67
C GLY A 122 10.02 31.77 5.19
N THR A 123 11.12 32.15 4.55
CA THR A 123 11.40 31.83 3.15
C THR A 123 11.61 30.32 2.98
N PRO A 124 10.98 29.67 1.99
CA PRO A 124 11.28 28.27 1.66
C PRO A 124 12.68 28.14 1.07
N ASP A 125 13.36 27.03 1.37
CA ASP A 125 14.69 26.73 0.82
C ASP A 125 14.60 26.33 -0.65
N THR A 126 13.53 25.61 -1.01
CA THR A 126 13.19 25.33 -2.42
C THR A 126 11.72 25.54 -2.69
N GLU A 127 11.43 25.94 -3.94
CA GLU A 127 10.09 26.12 -4.44
C GLU A 127 10.00 25.66 -5.89
N THR A 128 9.04 24.80 -6.20
CA THR A 128 8.75 24.32 -7.55
C THR A 128 7.27 24.50 -7.89
N LEU A 129 7.02 24.69 -9.19
CA LEU A 129 5.69 24.66 -9.80
C LEU A 129 5.71 23.62 -10.91
N THR A 130 4.87 22.60 -10.81
CA THR A 130 4.78 21.53 -11.81
C THR A 130 3.37 21.45 -12.35
N ASP A 131 3.21 21.54 -13.66
CA ASP A 131 1.93 21.27 -14.31
C ASP A 131 1.65 19.77 -14.37
N THR A 132 0.47 19.39 -13.91
CA THR A 132 0.03 18.00 -13.87
C THR A 132 -1.31 17.84 -14.56
N ARG A 133 -1.48 16.71 -15.26
CA ARG A 133 -2.73 16.39 -15.96
C ARG A 133 -3.95 16.29 -15.02
N LEU A 134 -3.75 15.79 -13.80
CA LEU A 134 -4.84 15.48 -12.86
C LEU A 134 -5.08 16.57 -11.82
N TYR A 135 -4.02 17.28 -11.41
CA TYR A 135 -4.09 18.25 -10.32
C TYR A 135 -3.91 19.70 -10.78
N ARG A 136 -3.73 19.91 -12.09
CA ARG A 136 -3.26 21.17 -12.69
C ARG A 136 -1.91 21.54 -12.06
N THR A 137 -1.72 22.77 -11.60
CA THR A 137 -0.47 23.19 -10.95
C THR A 137 -0.32 22.51 -9.59
N ALA A 138 0.83 21.89 -9.37
CA ALA A 138 1.31 21.44 -8.08
C ALA A 138 2.44 22.38 -7.64
N ARG A 139 2.27 23.05 -6.50
CA ARG A 139 3.27 23.91 -5.88
C ARG A 139 3.88 23.17 -4.69
N ALA A 140 5.17 22.83 -4.79
CA ALA A 140 5.92 22.26 -3.68
C ALA A 140 6.87 23.31 -3.10
N ARG A 141 6.83 23.47 -1.78
CA ARG A 141 7.79 24.29 -1.03
C ARG A 141 8.44 23.45 0.04
N SER A 142 9.74 23.59 0.20
CA SER A 142 10.48 22.86 1.23
C SER A 142 11.18 23.78 2.22
N TRP A 143 11.33 23.27 3.44
CA TRP A 143 12.10 23.88 4.52
C TRP A 143 12.96 22.80 5.15
N ASP A 144 14.26 23.05 5.19
CA ASP A 144 15.25 22.06 5.54
C ASP A 144 15.62 22.07 7.02
N ARG A 145 16.23 20.96 7.47
CA ARG A 145 16.76 20.79 8.84
C ARG A 145 15.76 21.17 9.94
N LEU A 146 14.50 20.75 9.76
CA LEU A 146 13.45 20.88 10.77
C LEU A 146 13.31 19.59 11.57
N HIS A 147 13.16 19.71 12.89
CA HIS A 147 13.02 18.56 13.78
C HIS A 147 11.87 18.71 14.79
N PRO A 148 11.20 17.61 15.18
CA PRO A 148 10.22 17.65 16.25
C PRO A 148 10.90 17.84 17.61
N ARG A 149 10.22 18.51 18.53
CA ARG A 149 10.62 18.48 19.94
C ARG A 149 10.19 17.16 20.57
N LEU A 150 11.17 16.29 20.81
CA LEU A 150 10.96 15.01 21.50
C LEU A 150 10.78 15.22 23.00
N THR A 151 10.09 14.31 23.68
CA THR A 151 9.90 14.36 25.14
C THR A 151 10.34 13.06 25.80
N HIS A 152 10.89 13.15 27.02
CA HIS A 152 11.49 12.03 27.77
C HIS A 152 10.50 10.91 28.14
N ARG A 153 9.19 11.11 27.97
CA ARG A 153 8.16 10.13 28.32
C ARG A 153 7.97 9.02 27.27
N SER A 154 8.98 8.77 26.43
CA SER A 154 8.86 7.87 25.27
C SER A 154 10.17 7.14 24.95
N SER A 155 10.06 6.04 24.19
CA SER A 155 11.09 5.09 23.70
C SER A 155 12.33 5.69 22.98
N TRP A 156 12.53 7.00 23.06
CA TRP A 156 13.67 7.77 22.57
C TRP A 156 14.85 7.81 23.51
N ALA A 157 14.69 7.40 24.77
CA ALA A 157 15.78 7.36 25.73
C ALA A 157 16.87 6.41 25.22
N THR A 158 17.98 7.00 24.77
CA THR A 158 19.27 6.34 24.63
C THR A 158 19.81 6.00 26.02
N ALA A 159 20.85 5.15 26.08
CA ALA A 159 21.41 4.68 27.35
C ALA A 159 21.88 5.81 28.29
N ASP A 160 22.21 6.98 27.74
CA ASP A 160 22.63 8.19 28.44
C ASP A 160 21.48 9.17 28.78
N GLY A 161 20.24 8.85 28.40
CA GLY A 161 19.07 9.69 28.63
C GLY A 161 18.96 10.91 27.69
N THR A 162 19.87 11.10 26.73
CA THR A 162 19.84 12.26 25.83
C THR A 162 18.86 12.04 24.68
N LEU A 163 17.79 12.85 24.59
CA LEU A 163 16.88 12.76 23.44
C LEU A 163 17.61 13.13 22.13
N PRO A 164 17.48 12.38 21.04
CA PRO A 164 18.11 12.75 19.77
C PRO A 164 17.45 13.98 19.14
N VAL A 165 18.21 14.71 18.32
CA VAL A 165 17.66 15.65 17.33
C VAL A 165 17.65 14.90 16.00
N VAL A 166 16.47 14.73 15.43
CA VAL A 166 16.28 14.05 14.13
C VAL A 166 15.83 15.10 13.14
N GLU A 167 16.79 15.67 12.43
CA GLU A 167 16.56 16.64 11.37
C GLU A 167 15.95 15.97 10.15
N GLY A 168 15.20 16.74 9.37
CA GLY A 168 14.72 16.35 8.06
C GLY A 168 14.04 17.51 7.35
N THR A 169 13.81 17.36 6.05
CA THR A 169 13.13 18.38 5.25
C THR A 169 11.61 18.24 5.35
N VAL A 170 10.91 19.34 5.57
CA VAL A 170 9.45 19.43 5.42
C VAL A 170 9.12 19.90 4.03
N ILE A 171 8.17 19.24 3.36
CA ILE A 171 7.63 19.64 2.07
C ILE A 171 6.14 19.92 2.22
N ARG A 172 5.71 21.13 1.87
CA ARG A 172 4.30 21.48 1.69
C ARG A 172 3.94 21.35 0.22
N LEU A 173 2.96 20.51 -0.07
CA LEU A 173 2.36 20.37 -1.39
C LEU A 173 0.98 21.04 -1.40
N ASP A 174 0.85 22.07 -2.22
CA ASP A 174 -0.40 22.71 -2.60
C ASP A 174 -0.76 22.28 -4.03
N ILE A 175 -2.03 21.99 -4.29
CA ILE A 175 -2.51 21.64 -5.64
C ILE A 175 -3.77 22.44 -5.95
N ASP A 176 -3.95 22.79 -7.22
CA ASP A 176 -5.09 23.61 -7.67
C ASP A 176 -6.38 22.80 -7.80
N HIS A 177 -6.28 21.51 -8.13
CA HIS A 177 -7.44 20.71 -8.46
C HIS A 177 -7.36 19.30 -7.88
N LEU A 178 -8.51 18.77 -7.43
CA LEU A 178 -8.70 17.36 -7.15
C LEU A 178 -9.71 16.78 -8.16
N PRO A 179 -9.42 15.63 -8.79
CA PRO A 179 -10.37 14.98 -9.70
C PRO A 179 -11.73 14.66 -9.08
N SER A 180 -11.81 14.56 -7.74
CA SER A 180 -13.07 14.35 -7.02
C SER A 180 -13.94 15.60 -6.90
N GLY A 181 -13.48 16.77 -7.34
CA GLY A 181 -14.14 18.06 -7.16
C GLY A 181 -14.11 18.61 -5.73
N ALA A 182 -13.41 17.95 -4.82
CA ALA A 182 -13.26 18.42 -3.44
C ALA A 182 -12.25 19.56 -3.36
N THR A 183 -12.40 20.47 -2.40
CA THR A 183 -11.40 21.51 -2.13
C THR A 183 -10.06 20.85 -1.75
N PRO A 184 -8.99 21.11 -2.50
CA PRO A 184 -7.68 20.57 -2.18
C PRO A 184 -7.20 21.15 -0.86
N LYS A 185 -6.80 20.26 0.06
CA LYS A 185 -6.13 20.65 1.31
C LYS A 185 -4.63 20.40 1.14
N PRO A 186 -3.77 21.30 1.63
CA PRO A 186 -2.33 21.09 1.56
C PRO A 186 -1.93 19.78 2.22
N VAL A 187 -0.94 19.13 1.63
CA VAL A 187 -0.30 17.95 2.22
C VAL A 187 1.05 18.39 2.75
N TRP A 188 1.30 18.05 4.02
CA TRP A 188 2.61 18.20 4.63
C TRP A 188 3.32 16.86 4.62
N LEU A 189 4.52 16.83 4.08
CA LEU A 189 5.41 15.68 4.08
C LEU A 189 6.64 16.02 4.91
N TRP A 190 7.22 15.00 5.53
CA TRP A 190 8.54 15.06 6.16
C TRP A 190 9.39 13.95 5.60
N TRP A 191 10.58 14.31 5.13
CA TRP A 191 11.59 13.43 4.59
C TRP A 191 12.79 13.43 5.53
N SER A 192 13.39 12.26 5.76
CA SER A 192 14.52 12.11 6.68
C SER A 192 15.86 12.61 6.13
N GLY A 193 15.93 12.90 4.83
CA GLY A 193 17.10 13.57 4.26
C GLY A 193 17.09 15.06 4.55
N THR A 194 18.24 15.69 4.31
CA THR A 194 18.43 17.13 4.39
C THR A 194 18.93 17.65 3.04
N ASP A 195 19.03 18.97 2.93
CA ASP A 195 19.60 19.69 1.79
C ASP A 195 18.85 19.36 0.48
N ALA A 196 17.52 19.24 0.57
CA ALA A 196 16.67 18.86 -0.56
C ALA A 196 16.80 19.83 -1.73
N THR A 197 17.14 19.31 -2.92
CA THR A 197 17.11 20.09 -4.15
C THR A 197 15.68 20.30 -4.65
N PRO A 198 15.43 21.24 -5.59
CA PRO A 198 14.13 21.33 -6.26
C PRO A 198 13.69 20.00 -6.91
N ALA A 199 14.64 19.25 -7.49
CA ALA A 199 14.38 17.94 -8.08
C ALA A 199 13.99 16.90 -7.03
N ASP A 200 14.58 16.94 -5.84
CA ASP A 200 14.18 16.08 -4.72
C ASP A 200 12.78 16.42 -4.24
N ALA A 201 12.46 17.71 -4.08
CA ALA A 201 11.12 18.13 -3.68
C ALA A 201 10.06 17.56 -4.63
N ASP A 202 10.30 17.63 -5.94
CA ASP A 202 9.41 17.09 -6.95
C ASP A 202 9.31 15.56 -6.94
N ARG A 203 10.46 14.87 -6.89
CA ARG A 203 10.53 13.42 -6.79
C ARG A 203 9.77 12.91 -5.56
N LEU A 204 9.95 13.55 -4.41
CA LEU A 204 9.37 13.12 -3.13
C LEU A 204 7.85 13.25 -3.13
N TRP A 205 7.27 14.38 -3.55
CA TRP A 205 5.82 14.49 -3.57
C TRP A 205 5.19 13.56 -4.61
N GLN A 206 5.83 13.37 -5.78
CA GLN A 206 5.37 12.43 -6.79
C GLN A 206 5.41 10.99 -6.29
N ALA A 207 6.50 10.60 -5.64
CA ALA A 207 6.64 9.28 -5.00
C ALA A 207 5.55 9.09 -3.92
N TYR A 208 5.28 10.12 -3.11
CA TYR A 208 4.23 10.06 -2.11
C TYR A 208 2.84 9.81 -2.73
N LEU A 209 2.53 10.38 -3.90
CA LEU A 209 1.26 10.09 -4.58
C LEU A 209 1.13 8.61 -4.98
N ARG A 210 2.25 7.94 -5.30
CA ARG A 210 2.27 6.50 -5.61
C ARG A 210 1.93 5.61 -4.42
N ARG A 211 1.96 6.13 -3.18
CA ARG A 211 1.56 5.35 -2.00
C ARG A 211 0.16 4.76 -2.14
N PHE A 212 -0.75 5.42 -2.87
CA PHE A 212 -2.12 4.98 -3.02
C PHE A 212 -2.26 3.74 -3.92
N ASP A 213 -1.20 3.38 -4.66
CA ASP A 213 -1.16 2.16 -5.47
C ASP A 213 -1.31 0.88 -4.60
N ILE A 214 -0.92 0.94 -3.31
CA ILE A 214 -1.15 -0.17 -2.37
C ILE A 214 -2.63 -0.37 -2.06
N GLU A 215 -3.43 0.70 -2.02
CA GLU A 215 -4.87 0.63 -1.74
C GLU A 215 -5.59 -0.02 -2.92
N HIS A 216 -5.18 0.27 -4.16
CA HIS A 216 -5.66 -0.44 -5.34
C HIS A 216 -5.32 -1.94 -5.27
N THR A 217 -4.13 -2.28 -4.77
CA THR A 217 -3.71 -3.69 -4.58
C THR A 217 -4.56 -4.38 -3.52
N PHE A 218 -4.82 -3.74 -2.37
CA PHE A 218 -5.72 -4.28 -1.36
C PHE A 218 -7.16 -4.43 -1.84
N HIS A 219 -7.63 -3.48 -2.66
CA HIS A 219 -8.95 -3.58 -3.29
C HIS A 219 -9.03 -4.79 -4.20
N LEU A 220 -8.03 -5.00 -5.07
CA LEU A 220 -7.92 -6.19 -5.91
C LEU A 220 -7.94 -7.48 -5.06
N PHE A 221 -7.14 -7.53 -4.00
CA PHE A 221 -7.04 -8.72 -3.14
C PHE A 221 -8.39 -9.07 -2.53
N LYS A 222 -9.08 -8.08 -1.95
CA LYS A 222 -10.37 -8.29 -1.28
C LYS A 222 -11.48 -8.62 -2.26
N GLN A 223 -11.61 -7.85 -3.33
CA GLN A 223 -12.78 -7.92 -4.22
C GLN A 223 -12.63 -8.96 -5.33
N THR A 224 -11.41 -9.15 -5.85
CA THR A 224 -11.19 -10.02 -7.02
C THR A 224 -10.54 -11.34 -6.65
N LEU A 225 -9.56 -11.34 -5.74
CA LEU A 225 -8.85 -12.57 -5.33
C LEU A 225 -9.50 -13.25 -4.13
N GLY A 226 -10.49 -12.62 -3.49
CA GLY A 226 -11.26 -13.22 -2.41
C GLY A 226 -10.49 -13.31 -1.09
N TRP A 227 -9.53 -12.40 -0.85
CA TRP A 227 -8.70 -12.39 0.35
C TRP A 227 -9.54 -12.45 1.65
N THR A 228 -10.67 -11.76 1.69
CA THR A 228 -11.59 -11.71 2.84
C THR A 228 -12.84 -12.59 2.69
N SER A 229 -12.94 -13.39 1.63
CA SER A 229 -14.14 -14.16 1.31
C SER A 229 -14.21 -15.52 2.04
N LEU A 230 -13.06 -16.11 2.37
CA LEU A 230 -12.99 -17.39 3.08
C LEU A 230 -13.25 -17.23 4.58
N LYS A 231 -14.12 -18.09 5.12
CA LYS A 231 -14.46 -18.15 6.55
C LYS A 231 -13.43 -18.99 7.30
N ILE A 232 -12.21 -18.49 7.38
CA ILE A 232 -11.08 -19.14 8.07
C ILE A 232 -11.28 -19.05 9.59
N ARG A 233 -10.95 -20.13 10.31
CA ARG A 233 -11.21 -20.25 11.76
C ARG A 233 -9.98 -20.08 12.65
N THR A 234 -8.76 -20.15 12.11
CA THR A 234 -7.52 -19.97 12.87
C THR A 234 -6.60 -18.91 12.25
N PRO A 235 -5.79 -18.20 13.07
CA PRO A 235 -4.84 -17.21 12.57
C PRO A 235 -3.84 -17.79 11.56
N GLU A 236 -3.32 -19.00 11.82
CA GLU A 236 -2.28 -19.63 10.98
C GLU A 236 -2.83 -19.97 9.59
N ALA A 237 -4.09 -20.39 9.51
CA ALA A 237 -4.75 -20.62 8.23
C ALA A 237 -5.01 -19.30 7.48
N ALA A 238 -5.26 -18.20 8.20
CA ALA A 238 -5.43 -16.89 7.59
C ALA A 238 -4.10 -16.35 7.02
N ASP A 239 -2.99 -16.62 7.71
CA ASP A 239 -1.64 -16.31 7.22
C ASP A 239 -1.31 -17.10 5.96
N ARG A 240 -1.52 -18.43 5.97
CA ARG A 240 -1.35 -19.28 4.76
C ARG A 240 -2.21 -18.82 3.60
N TRP A 241 -3.47 -18.45 3.85
CA TRP A 241 -4.34 -17.90 2.82
C TRP A 241 -3.81 -16.59 2.25
N THR A 242 -3.27 -15.72 3.10
CA THR A 242 -2.63 -14.47 2.65
C THR A 242 -1.43 -14.76 1.74
N TRP A 243 -0.61 -15.76 2.05
CA TRP A 243 0.47 -16.19 1.17
C TRP A 243 -0.02 -16.71 -0.18
N LEU A 244 -1.12 -17.47 -0.23
CA LEU A 244 -1.73 -17.90 -1.49
C LEU A 244 -2.23 -16.72 -2.34
N ILE A 245 -2.84 -15.71 -1.71
CA ILE A 245 -3.25 -14.47 -2.39
C ILE A 245 -2.05 -13.74 -2.97
N LEU A 246 -0.95 -13.62 -2.21
CA LEU A 246 0.29 -12.99 -2.67
C LEU A 246 0.90 -13.76 -3.84
N ALA A 247 0.97 -15.10 -3.76
CA ALA A 247 1.46 -15.95 -4.83
C ALA A 247 0.62 -15.80 -6.11
N ALA A 248 -0.71 -15.84 -5.99
CA ALA A 248 -1.61 -15.62 -7.12
C ALA A 248 -1.44 -14.23 -7.74
N TYR A 249 -1.31 -13.19 -6.92
CA TYR A 249 -1.03 -11.83 -7.41
C TYR A 249 0.30 -11.76 -8.18
N THR A 250 1.35 -12.39 -7.65
CA THR A 250 2.65 -12.46 -8.32
C THR A 250 2.55 -13.19 -9.66
N GLN A 251 1.85 -14.34 -9.72
CA GLN A 251 1.59 -15.05 -10.97
C GLN A 251 0.85 -14.17 -11.99
N LEU A 252 -0.17 -13.42 -11.57
CA LEU A 252 -0.89 -12.49 -12.45
C LEU A 252 -0.01 -11.33 -12.94
N ARG A 253 0.95 -10.88 -12.14
CA ARG A 253 1.92 -9.84 -12.54
C ARG A 253 2.90 -10.38 -13.58
N LEU A 254 3.42 -11.58 -13.35
CA LEU A 254 4.39 -12.25 -14.23
C LEU A 254 3.75 -12.70 -15.56
N ALA A 255 2.48 -13.13 -15.52
CA ALA A 255 1.74 -13.56 -16.71
C ALA A 255 1.25 -12.39 -17.59
N ARG A 256 1.49 -11.13 -17.19
CA ARG A 256 1.02 -9.95 -17.94
C ARG A 256 1.40 -9.99 -19.43
N PRO A 257 2.66 -10.29 -19.82
CA PRO A 257 3.04 -10.31 -21.23
C PRO A 257 2.38 -11.43 -22.04
N LEU A 258 1.83 -12.45 -21.36
CA LEU A 258 1.17 -13.60 -21.98
C LEU A 258 -0.34 -13.37 -22.19
N ALA A 259 -0.90 -12.31 -21.61
CA ALA A 259 -2.33 -12.02 -21.68
C ALA A 259 -2.70 -11.39 -23.03
N ALA A 260 -3.81 -11.87 -23.61
CA ALA A 260 -4.36 -11.38 -24.88
C ALA A 260 -5.37 -10.22 -24.70
N ASP A 261 -5.62 -9.78 -23.46
CA ASP A 261 -6.66 -8.83 -23.05
C ASP A 261 -8.08 -9.25 -23.50
N ARG A 262 -8.61 -10.36 -22.94
CA ARG A 262 -10.02 -10.76 -23.17
C ARG A 262 -10.96 -9.80 -22.42
N ARG A 263 -11.32 -8.76 -23.14
CA ARG A 263 -12.18 -7.64 -22.74
C ARG A 263 -13.66 -8.02 -22.64
N HIS A 264 -14.38 -7.37 -21.74
CA HIS A 264 -15.83 -7.33 -21.80
C HIS A 264 -16.33 -6.39 -22.91
N PRO A 265 -17.57 -6.55 -23.39
CA PRO A 265 -18.18 -5.61 -24.31
C PRO A 265 -18.10 -4.16 -23.79
N GLY A 266 -17.58 -3.25 -24.60
CA GLY A 266 -17.41 -1.82 -24.25
C GLY A 266 -16.12 -1.46 -23.51
N GLU A 267 -15.29 -2.44 -23.12
CA GLU A 267 -13.98 -2.15 -22.53
C GLU A 267 -12.96 -1.70 -23.60
N LYS A 268 -12.30 -0.56 -23.34
CA LYS A 268 -11.24 -0.06 -24.21
C LYS A 268 -10.02 -1.01 -24.20
N PRO A 269 -9.32 -1.17 -25.35
CA PRO A 269 -8.04 -1.86 -25.39
C PRO A 269 -7.04 -1.21 -24.45
N SER A 270 -6.21 -2.02 -23.79
CA SER A 270 -5.05 -1.54 -23.04
C SER A 270 -3.77 -2.08 -23.68
N LEU A 271 -2.70 -1.29 -23.63
CA LEU A 271 -1.39 -1.76 -24.06
C LEU A 271 -0.95 -2.94 -23.17
N PRO A 272 -0.22 -3.94 -23.70
CA PRO A 272 0.19 -5.13 -22.93
C PRO A 272 0.93 -4.81 -21.63
N ASP A 273 1.79 -3.79 -21.64
CA ASP A 273 2.54 -3.30 -20.49
C ASP A 273 1.65 -2.64 -19.41
N ARG A 274 0.43 -2.22 -19.77
CA ARG A 274 -0.53 -1.54 -18.90
C ARG A 274 -1.69 -2.43 -18.43
N LEU A 275 -1.70 -3.71 -18.80
CA LEU A 275 -2.76 -4.62 -18.37
C LEU A 275 -2.78 -4.77 -16.85
N THR A 276 -3.97 -4.56 -16.27
CA THR A 276 -4.16 -4.70 -14.83
C THR A 276 -4.19 -6.19 -14.45
N PRO A 277 -3.79 -6.56 -13.22
CA PRO A 277 -3.87 -7.95 -12.77
C PRO A 277 -5.28 -8.56 -12.89
N ALA A 278 -6.33 -7.74 -12.74
CA ALA A 278 -7.71 -8.19 -12.95
C ALA A 278 -8.01 -8.55 -14.41
N ARG A 279 -7.45 -7.81 -15.39
CA ARG A 279 -7.53 -8.15 -16.82
C ARG A 279 -6.79 -9.45 -17.11
N VAL A 280 -5.54 -9.56 -16.64
CA VAL A 280 -4.73 -10.77 -16.80
C VAL A 280 -5.43 -12.00 -16.20
N ARG A 281 -6.09 -11.85 -15.04
CA ARG A 281 -6.85 -12.94 -14.41
C ARG A 281 -7.95 -13.52 -15.30
N ARG A 282 -8.62 -12.70 -16.11
CA ARG A 282 -9.66 -13.20 -17.05
C ARG A 282 -9.07 -14.10 -18.12
N ASP A 283 -7.84 -13.80 -18.54
CA ASP A 283 -7.11 -14.57 -19.54
C ASP A 283 -6.40 -15.77 -18.95
N PHE A 284 -6.12 -15.75 -17.65
CA PHE A 284 -5.26 -16.71 -16.97
C PHE A 284 -5.67 -18.17 -17.20
N ARG A 285 -6.98 -18.45 -17.34
CA ARG A 285 -7.48 -19.80 -17.67
C ARG A 285 -6.96 -20.35 -19.02
N HIS A 286 -6.60 -19.46 -19.95
CA HIS A 286 -6.05 -19.81 -21.26
C HIS A 286 -4.51 -19.78 -21.27
N ILE A 287 -3.90 -19.01 -20.36
CA ILE A 287 -2.44 -18.95 -20.17
C ILE A 287 -1.96 -20.22 -19.46
N HIS A 288 -2.68 -20.64 -18.41
CA HIS A 288 -2.27 -21.74 -17.54
C HIS A 288 -1.91 -23.05 -18.26
N PRO A 289 -2.69 -23.52 -19.27
CA PRO A 289 -2.34 -24.75 -20.00
C PRO A 289 -1.08 -24.64 -20.87
N GLN A 290 -0.67 -23.42 -21.23
CA GLN A 290 0.46 -23.14 -22.12
C GLN A 290 1.77 -22.92 -21.35
N THR A 291 1.67 -22.55 -20.08
CA THR A 291 2.82 -22.50 -19.17
C THR A 291 3.31 -23.91 -18.85
N THR A 292 4.61 -24.14 -19.08
CA THR A 292 5.29 -25.38 -18.70
C THR A 292 5.13 -25.62 -17.20
N CYS A 293 4.60 -26.78 -16.83
CA CYS A 293 4.59 -27.23 -15.45
C CYS A 293 5.98 -27.81 -15.15
N PRO A 294 6.74 -27.27 -14.17
CA PRO A 294 8.09 -27.77 -13.86
C PRO A 294 8.13 -29.25 -13.48
N GLU A 295 7.03 -29.77 -12.94
CA GLU A 295 6.87 -31.18 -12.53
C GLU A 295 6.30 -32.08 -13.63
N ARG A 296 6.03 -31.57 -14.84
CA ARG A 296 5.58 -32.44 -15.92
C ARG A 296 6.80 -33.22 -16.40
N ASN A 297 6.90 -34.49 -15.96
CA ASN A 297 7.83 -35.45 -16.53
C ASN A 297 7.80 -35.31 -18.06
N PRO A 298 8.97 -35.22 -18.73
CA PRO A 298 9.00 -35.26 -20.18
C PRO A 298 8.21 -36.50 -20.62
N PRO A 299 7.40 -36.39 -21.70
CA PRO A 299 6.68 -37.56 -22.19
C PRO A 299 7.70 -38.68 -22.39
N ALA A 300 7.44 -39.83 -21.76
CA ALA A 300 8.27 -41.00 -21.97
C ALA A 300 8.40 -41.23 -23.48
N PRO A 301 9.60 -41.57 -23.99
CA PRO A 301 9.74 -41.92 -25.40
C PRO A 301 8.70 -42.99 -25.72
N ALA A 302 7.91 -42.76 -26.77
CA ALA A 302 6.89 -43.69 -27.19
C ALA A 302 7.56 -45.07 -27.38
N PRO A 303 6.99 -46.17 -26.84
CA PRO A 303 7.54 -47.48 -27.13
C PRO A 303 7.48 -47.70 -28.64
N ASP A 304 8.63 -48.06 -29.21
CA ASP A 304 8.76 -48.41 -30.61
C ASP A 304 7.66 -49.39 -31.01
N GLY A 305 7.11 -49.15 -32.20
CA GLY A 305 5.88 -49.73 -32.69
C GLY A 305 5.85 -51.25 -32.58
N HIS A 306 4.96 -51.74 -31.72
CA HIS A 306 4.33 -53.03 -31.92
C HIS A 306 2.82 -52.83 -32.09
N ARG A 307 2.43 -53.03 -33.34
CA ARG A 307 1.09 -53.12 -33.92
C ARG A 307 0.16 -53.94 -33.01
N ALA A 308 -0.76 -53.28 -32.33
CA ALA A 308 -1.89 -53.96 -31.67
C ALA A 308 -3.03 -54.07 -32.69
N GLU A 309 -3.39 -55.31 -33.01
CA GLU A 309 -4.45 -55.67 -33.94
C GLU A 309 -5.81 -55.13 -33.47
N GLU A 310 -6.59 -54.64 -34.44
CA GLU A 310 -7.96 -54.18 -34.27
C GLU A 310 -8.88 -55.38 -34.01
N HIS A 311 -9.52 -55.42 -32.84
CA HIS A 311 -10.75 -56.19 -32.64
C HIS A 311 -11.86 -55.30 -32.08
N PRO A 312 -13.03 -55.21 -32.75
CA PRO A 312 -14.09 -54.28 -32.38
C PRO A 312 -15.03 -54.91 -31.34
N ALA A 313 -15.34 -54.20 -30.26
CA ALA A 313 -16.45 -54.57 -29.38
C ALA A 313 -17.09 -53.35 -28.68
N HIS A 314 -18.17 -52.88 -29.31
CA HIS A 314 -19.44 -52.46 -28.70
C HIS A 314 -19.44 -51.50 -27.51
N THR A 315 -19.67 -50.22 -27.82
CA THR A 315 -20.25 -49.21 -26.92
C THR A 315 -21.77 -49.43 -26.79
N PRO A 316 -22.35 -49.63 -25.60
CA PRO A 316 -23.81 -49.59 -25.44
C PRO A 316 -24.32 -48.12 -25.44
N PRO A 317 -25.48 -47.82 -26.05
CA PRO A 317 -25.90 -46.45 -26.28
C PRO A 317 -26.47 -45.79 -25.01
N ARG A 318 -26.14 -44.51 -24.91
CA ARG A 318 -26.65 -43.50 -23.97
C ARG A 318 -28.17 -43.37 -24.14
N ARG A 319 -28.97 -43.77 -23.14
CA ARG A 319 -30.42 -43.53 -23.13
C ARG A 319 -30.72 -42.03 -23.04
N ALA A 320 -31.37 -41.52 -24.08
CA ALA A 320 -32.07 -40.25 -24.08
C ALA A 320 -33.42 -40.42 -23.34
N HIS A 321 -33.69 -39.56 -22.36
CA HIS A 321 -35.05 -39.35 -21.86
C HIS A 321 -35.53 -38.00 -22.38
N THR A 322 -36.48 -38.03 -23.31
CA THR A 322 -37.22 -36.86 -23.79
C THR A 322 -38.67 -36.99 -23.35
N GLN A 323 -39.11 -35.95 -22.62
CA GLN A 323 -40.45 -35.39 -22.42
C GLN A 323 -41.60 -36.26 -21.91
N GLU A 324 -42.30 -35.72 -20.90
CA GLU A 324 -43.74 -35.50 -21.04
C GLU A 324 -44.17 -34.20 -20.33
N ASN A 325 -44.83 -33.35 -21.11
CA ASN A 325 -45.54 -32.16 -20.66
C ASN A 325 -46.86 -32.59 -20.03
N THR A 326 -47.21 -32.03 -18.87
CA THR A 326 -48.60 -31.94 -18.46
C THR A 326 -48.90 -30.50 -18.07
N ALA A 327 -49.67 -29.84 -18.92
CA ALA A 327 -50.25 -28.53 -18.66
C ALA A 327 -51.39 -28.67 -17.64
N SER A 328 -51.48 -27.75 -16.70
CA SER A 328 -52.74 -27.38 -16.06
C SER A 328 -52.75 -25.88 -15.83
N ARG A 329 -53.81 -25.27 -16.37
CA ARG A 329 -53.98 -23.84 -16.60
C ARG A 329 -55.08 -23.35 -15.65
N THR A 330 -54.78 -22.38 -14.79
CA THR A 330 -55.80 -21.50 -14.17
C THR A 330 -55.29 -20.06 -14.07
N THR A 331 -55.80 -19.23 -14.98
CA THR A 331 -56.08 -17.77 -14.89
C THR A 331 -56.80 -17.42 -13.59
N LYS A 332 -56.82 -16.21 -13.01
CA LYS A 332 -56.44 -14.79 -13.26
C LYS A 332 -56.34 -14.19 -11.82
N GLU A 333 -55.67 -13.07 -11.52
CA GLU A 333 -56.19 -11.72 -11.77
C GLU A 333 -55.19 -10.66 -11.25
N LYS A 334 -55.14 -9.52 -11.93
CA LYS A 334 -54.25 -8.38 -11.68
C LYS A 334 -54.79 -7.51 -10.54
N ALA A 335 -53.93 -7.13 -9.61
CA ALA A 335 -54.10 -5.91 -8.81
C ALA A 335 -52.94 -4.96 -9.11
N ASN A 336 -53.30 -3.69 -9.33
CA ASN A 336 -52.45 -2.65 -9.89
C ASN A 336 -52.17 -1.57 -8.80
N HIS A 337 -51.02 -0.90 -8.94
CA HIS A 337 -50.56 0.37 -8.31
C HIS A 337 -49.81 0.33 -6.95
N PRO A 338 -48.94 1.33 -6.64
CA PRO A 338 -48.27 2.33 -7.50
C PRO A 338 -46.72 2.39 -7.32
N LYS A 339 -46.05 3.05 -8.27
CA LYS A 339 -44.63 3.45 -8.18
C LYS A 339 -44.42 4.57 -7.15
N ALA A 340 -43.43 4.39 -6.27
CA ALA A 340 -42.77 5.46 -5.50
C ALA A 340 -41.25 5.16 -5.43
N PRO A 341 -40.38 6.19 -5.32
CA PRO A 341 -38.99 6.14 -5.78
C PRO A 341 -38.04 5.53 -4.73
N PRO A 342 -36.84 5.04 -5.13
CA PRO A 342 -35.85 4.63 -4.16
C PRO A 342 -35.16 5.87 -3.57
N HIS A 343 -35.56 6.26 -2.36
CA HIS A 343 -34.63 6.95 -1.46
C HIS A 343 -33.50 5.98 -1.10
N ARG A 344 -32.28 6.27 -1.55
CA ARG A 344 -31.08 5.64 -0.99
C ARG A 344 -30.12 6.70 -0.45
N LEU A 345 -30.21 6.81 0.87
CA LEU A 345 -29.29 7.38 1.84
C LEU A 345 -27.86 7.60 1.30
N LYS A 346 -27.42 8.86 1.38
CA LYS A 346 -26.03 9.29 1.27
C LYS A 346 -25.19 8.59 2.34
N ILE A 347 -24.31 7.67 1.94
CA ILE A 347 -23.26 7.16 2.81
C ILE A 347 -22.03 8.04 2.57
N LYS A 348 -21.78 8.96 3.51
CA LYS A 348 -20.47 9.59 3.70
C LYS A 348 -19.47 8.51 4.09
N LEU A 349 -18.49 8.24 3.23
CA LEU A 349 -17.34 7.42 3.59
C LEU A 349 -16.26 8.37 4.12
N ASP A 350 -16.29 8.62 5.42
CA ASP A 350 -15.24 9.39 6.10
C ASP A 350 -13.94 8.59 6.16
N ARG A 351 -12.85 9.30 5.86
CA ARG A 351 -11.46 8.82 5.84
C ARG A 351 -10.99 8.55 7.26
N HIS A 352 -10.48 7.36 7.56
CA HIS A 352 -9.23 7.10 8.29
C HIS A 352 -9.07 5.60 8.66
N ALA A 353 -7.80 5.18 8.70
CA ALA A 353 -7.24 3.95 9.30
C ALA A 353 -7.08 2.71 8.40
N ASN A 354 -5.89 2.59 7.79
CA ASN A 354 -5.24 1.31 7.57
C ASN A 354 -3.96 1.28 8.43
N LYS A 355 -4.04 0.65 9.60
CA LYS A 355 -2.88 0.13 10.33
C LYS A 355 -3.03 -1.38 10.32
N ILE A 356 -2.10 -2.09 9.67
CA ILE A 356 -2.02 -3.54 9.73
C ILE A 356 -0.75 -3.91 10.47
N VAL A 357 -0.92 -4.54 11.63
CA VAL A 357 0.13 -5.27 12.34
C VAL A 357 0.02 -6.71 11.89
N LEU A 358 1.00 -7.24 11.13
CA LEU A 358 1.16 -8.69 10.97
C LEU A 358 1.60 -9.31 12.32
N PRO A 359 1.22 -10.54 12.69
CA PRO A 359 1.80 -11.21 13.86
C PRO A 359 3.21 -11.76 13.56
N ALA A 360 4.02 -11.93 14.60
CA ALA A 360 5.35 -12.53 14.53
C ALA A 360 5.26 -14.06 14.41
N LEU A 361 6.10 -14.65 13.54
CA LEU A 361 6.35 -16.09 13.50
C LEU A 361 7.45 -16.45 14.51
N ARG A 362 7.13 -17.32 15.47
CA ARG A 362 8.11 -18.19 16.12
C ARG A 362 8.45 -19.32 15.15
N ALA A 363 9.73 -19.53 14.87
CA ALA A 363 10.20 -20.71 14.16
C ALA A 363 10.22 -21.92 15.13
N PRO A 364 9.81 -23.12 14.69
CA PRO A 364 10.18 -24.34 15.39
C PRO A 364 11.61 -24.72 15.04
N ILE A 365 12.39 -25.01 16.08
CA ILE A 365 13.68 -25.68 16.00
C ILE A 365 13.41 -27.11 15.52
N GLN A 366 14.12 -27.54 14.47
CA GLN A 366 14.59 -28.90 14.31
C GLN A 366 16.05 -28.86 13.89
#